data_AF-A0A4Q8U161-F1
#
_entry.id   AF-A0A4Q8U161-F1
#
_cell.length_a   1.000
_cell.length_b   1.000
_cell.length_c   1.000
_cell.angle_alpha   90.00
_cell.angle_beta   90.00
_cell.angle_gamma   90.00
#
_symmetry.space_group_name_H-M   'P 1'
#
loop_
_entity.id
_entity.type
_entity.pdbx_description
1 polymer ?
#
loop_
_entity_poly.entity_id
_entity_poly.type
_entity_poly.pdbx_seq_one_letter_code
_entity_poly.pdbx_strand_id
1 'polypeptide(L)'
;MIALFGWGGAVDVKGNVAMHDHNGTAEWNAYWHPKATHQLVHSGLDVMLVPLDATNSLPVSWEFLNALAEKPNRGVRFGRAVLGSHGYGNSIL
;
A
#
# COMPACT_ATOMS: atom_id res chain seq x y z
N MET A 1 -15.90 19.95 4.85
CA MET A 1 -14.89 19.80 3.80
C MET A 1 -14.69 18.30 3.61
N ILE A 2 -14.90 17.76 2.40
CA ILE A 2 -14.77 16.32 2.12
C ILE A 2 -13.42 16.13 1.43
N ALA A 3 -12.54 15.33 2.02
CA ALA A 3 -11.26 14.96 1.42
C ALA A 3 -11.35 13.53 0.86
N LEU A 4 -10.81 13.31 -0.33
CA LEU A 4 -10.77 11.98 -0.94
C LEU A 4 -9.46 11.30 -0.55
N PHE A 5 -9.53 10.14 0.11
CA PHE A 5 -8.36 9.41 0.62
C PHE A 5 -8.08 8.19 -0.25
N GLY A 6 -6.86 8.09 -0.78
CA GLY A 6 -6.46 7.01 -1.68
C GLY A 6 -5.04 6.54 -1.46
N TRP A 7 -4.76 5.30 -1.81
CA TRP A 7 -3.41 4.76 -1.89
C TRP A 7 -2.96 4.82 -3.34
N GLY A 8 -1.82 5.45 -3.60
CA GLY A 8 -1.31 5.53 -4.96
C GLY A 8 -0.07 6.39 -5.11
N GLY A 9 0.77 5.99 -6.06
CA GLY A 9 1.99 6.69 -6.42
C GLY A 9 3.26 6.13 -5.76
N ALA A 10 4.37 6.37 -6.43
CA ALA A 10 5.73 6.17 -5.97
C ALA A 10 6.51 7.42 -6.41
N VAL A 11 6.74 8.35 -5.49
CA VAL A 11 7.17 9.73 -5.81
C VAL A 11 8.69 9.80 -5.90
N ASP A 12 9.36 9.42 -4.81
CA ASP A 12 10.82 9.43 -4.66
C ASP A 12 11.38 7.99 -4.59
N VAL A 13 10.53 6.98 -4.75
CA VAL A 13 10.90 5.57 -4.78
C VAL A 13 10.52 4.89 -6.08
N LYS A 14 11.12 3.73 -6.33
CA LYS A 14 10.73 2.85 -7.43
C LYS A 14 9.30 2.35 -7.22
N GLY A 15 8.54 2.20 -8.30
CA GLY A 15 7.22 1.59 -8.27
C GLY A 15 7.24 0.08 -7.98
N ASN A 16 6.09 -0.46 -7.55
CA ASN A 16 5.90 -1.87 -7.22
C ASN A 16 5.34 -2.71 -8.38
N VAL A 17 5.09 -2.11 -9.55
CA VAL A 17 4.68 -2.84 -10.76
C VAL A 17 5.88 -3.51 -11.41
N ALA A 18 5.91 -4.85 -11.35
CA ALA A 18 6.94 -5.69 -11.95
C ALA A 18 6.40 -6.49 -13.14
N MET A 19 5.84 -5.80 -14.14
CA MET A 19 5.40 -6.41 -15.40
C MET A 19 6.46 -6.22 -16.51
N HIS A 20 6.53 -7.18 -17.45
CA HIS A 20 7.53 -7.19 -18.53
C HIS A 20 7.48 -5.98 -19.47
N ASP A 21 6.31 -5.36 -19.56
CA ASP A 21 5.94 -4.25 -20.43
C ASP A 21 5.94 -2.90 -19.69
N HIS A 22 6.41 -2.88 -18.44
CA HIS A 22 6.49 -1.67 -17.63
C HIS A 22 7.91 -1.43 -17.11
N ASN A 23 8.31 -0.16 -17.01
CA ASN A 23 9.67 0.23 -16.60
C ASN A 23 9.88 0.27 -15.06
N GLY A 24 8.92 -0.26 -14.29
CA GLY A 24 8.98 -0.28 -12.83
C GLY A 24 8.81 1.06 -12.11
N THR A 25 8.30 2.11 -12.77
CA THR A 25 8.05 3.42 -12.13
C THR A 25 6.65 3.57 -11.54
N ALA A 26 5.72 2.67 -11.86
CA ALA A 26 4.33 2.79 -11.47
C ALA A 26 4.02 2.05 -10.18
N GLU A 27 3.09 2.61 -9.42
CA GLU A 27 2.39 1.93 -8.34
C GLU A 27 1.15 1.20 -8.90
N TRP A 28 0.81 0.04 -8.33
CA TRP A 28 -0.23 -0.87 -8.82
C TRP A 28 -1.61 -0.22 -9.05
N ASN A 29 -2.14 0.55 -8.11
CA ASN A 29 -3.45 1.20 -8.25
C ASN A 29 -3.44 2.22 -9.39
N ALA A 30 -2.38 3.03 -9.48
CA ALA A 30 -2.23 3.99 -10.56
C ALA A 30 -2.04 3.31 -11.93
N TYR A 31 -1.30 2.21 -11.97
CA TYR A 31 -1.07 1.40 -13.17
C TYR A 31 -2.34 0.75 -13.69
N TRP A 32 -3.21 0.29 -12.79
CA TRP A 32 -4.45 -0.38 -13.19
C TRP A 32 -5.42 0.53 -13.95
N HIS A 33 -5.43 1.83 -13.64
CA HIS A 33 -6.30 2.79 -14.35
C HIS A 33 -5.69 4.19 -14.52
N PRO A 34 -4.69 4.37 -15.40
CA PRO A 34 -3.90 5.61 -15.48
C PRO A 34 -4.73 6.84 -15.85
N LYS A 35 -5.75 6.68 -16.70
CA LYS A 35 -6.64 7.78 -17.11
C LYS A 35 -7.47 8.32 -15.94
N ALA A 36 -8.00 7.44 -15.10
CA ALA A 36 -8.79 7.84 -13.93
C ALA A 36 -7.89 8.50 -12.88
N THR A 37 -6.69 7.96 -12.64
CA THR A 37 -5.69 8.58 -11.76
C THR A 37 -5.32 9.98 -12.24
N HIS A 38 -5.07 10.15 -13.54
CA HIS A 38 -4.81 11.46 -14.12
C HIS A 38 -5.97 12.44 -13.90
N GLN A 39 -7.21 12.01 -14.16
CA GLN A 39 -8.39 12.84 -13.93
C GLN A 39 -8.56 13.24 -12.47
N LEU A 40 -8.32 12.31 -11.54
CA LEU A 40 -8.43 12.57 -10.10
C LEU A 40 -7.40 13.60 -9.64
N VAL A 41 -6.13 13.43 -10.02
CA VAL A 41 -5.04 14.37 -9.66
C VAL A 41 -5.30 15.77 -10.24
N HIS A 42 -5.91 15.86 -11.42
CA HIS A 42 -6.21 17.14 -12.08
C HIS A 42 -7.64 17.65 -11.82
N SER A 43 -8.41 17.00 -10.94
CA SER A 43 -9.83 17.32 -10.71
C SER A 43 -10.05 18.63 -9.94
N GLY A 44 -9.01 19.17 -9.30
CA GLY A 44 -9.12 20.29 -8.37
C GLY A 44 -9.80 19.93 -7.04
N LEU A 45 -10.10 18.65 -6.81
CA LEU A 45 -10.56 18.15 -5.51
C LEU A 45 -9.41 18.15 -4.50
N ASP A 46 -9.77 18.27 -3.22
CA ASP A 46 -8.84 18.03 -2.12
C ASP A 46 -8.64 16.51 -1.95
N VAL A 47 -7.52 16.01 -2.47
CA VAL A 47 -7.16 14.60 -2.51
C VAL A 47 -5.92 14.37 -1.66
N MET A 48 -6.03 13.47 -0.69
CA MET A 48 -4.90 12.98 0.11
C MET A 48 -4.50 11.60 -0.41
N LEU A 49 -3.32 11.53 -1.03
CA LEU A 49 -2.71 10.29 -1.49
C LEU A 49 -1.69 9.80 -0.46
N VAL A 50 -1.70 8.49 -0.20
CA VAL A 50 -0.65 7.79 0.55
C VAL A 50 0.22 7.04 -0.48
N PRO A 51 1.42 7.53 -0.79
CA PRO A 51 2.32 6.88 -1.73
C PRO A 51 3.10 5.73 -1.07
N LEU A 52 3.76 4.89 -1.89
CA LEU A 52 4.65 3.84 -1.40
C LEU A 52 5.78 4.40 -0.51
N ASP A 53 6.23 5.62 -0.77
CA ASP A 53 7.24 6.33 0.00
C ASP A 53 6.89 6.44 1.49
N ALA A 54 5.61 6.70 1.78
CA ALA A 54 5.12 6.94 3.14
C ALA A 54 5.22 5.68 4.02
N THR A 55 5.22 4.50 3.43
CA THR A 55 5.20 3.23 4.16
C THR A 55 6.60 2.75 4.54
N ASN A 56 7.64 3.26 3.86
CA ASN A 56 9.04 2.95 4.18
C ASN A 56 9.45 3.41 5.58
N SER A 57 8.77 4.41 6.14
CA SER A 57 9.06 4.92 7.49
C SER A 57 8.61 3.97 8.59
N LEU A 58 7.67 3.06 8.32
CA LEU A 58 7.06 2.18 9.31
C LEU A 58 6.88 0.75 8.75
N PRO A 59 7.98 0.03 8.49
CA PRO A 59 7.90 -1.34 8.00
C PRO A 59 7.27 -2.26 9.04
N VAL A 60 6.42 -3.17 8.56
CA VAL A 60 5.81 -4.20 9.42
C VAL A 60 6.84 -5.29 9.67
N SER A 61 7.28 -5.44 10.93
CA SER A 61 8.22 -6.51 11.32
C SER A 61 7.50 -7.76 11.82
N TRP A 62 8.19 -8.91 11.77
CA TRP A 62 7.68 -10.16 12.33
C TRP A 62 7.52 -10.11 13.85
N GLU A 63 8.41 -9.41 14.54
CA GLU A 63 8.32 -9.16 15.98
C GLU A 63 7.03 -8.43 16.32
N PHE A 64 6.70 -7.39 15.55
CA PHE A 64 5.45 -6.66 15.70
C PHE A 64 4.23 -7.57 15.46
N LEU A 65 4.23 -8.37 14.39
CA LEU A 65 3.13 -9.31 14.11
C LEU A 65 2.98 -10.38 15.18
N ASN A 66 4.09 -10.86 15.75
CA ASN A 66 4.09 -11.83 16.85
C ASN A 66 3.52 -11.22 18.13
N ALA A 67 4.01 -10.04 18.53
CA ALA A 67 3.51 -9.33 19.70
C ALA A 67 2.04 -8.92 19.56
N LEU A 68 1.60 -8.57 18.35
CA LEU A 68 0.21 -8.30 18.05
C LEU A 68 -0.63 -9.56 18.32
N ALA A 69 -0.24 -10.69 17.75
CA ALA A 69 -0.99 -11.94 17.82
C ALA A 69 -1.22 -12.54 19.21
N GLU A 70 -0.38 -12.20 20.18
CA GLU A 70 -0.54 -12.62 21.57
C GLU A 70 -1.75 -11.93 22.25
N LYS A 71 -2.29 -10.86 21.66
CA LYS A 71 -3.47 -10.17 22.19
C LYS A 71 -4.73 -11.04 22.02
N PRO A 72 -5.56 -11.20 23.07
CA PRO A 72 -6.76 -12.03 23.03
C PRO A 72 -7.91 -11.31 22.30
N ASN A 73 -7.73 -10.98 21.02
CA ASN A 73 -8.73 -10.32 20.18
C ASN A 73 -8.99 -11.15 18.91
N ARG A 74 -10.28 -11.34 18.56
CA ARG A 74 -10.69 -12.10 17.36
C ARG A 74 -10.14 -11.49 16.06
N GLY A 75 -10.13 -10.16 15.93
CA GLY A 75 -9.58 -9.47 14.75
C GLY A 75 -8.06 -9.65 14.63
N VAL A 76 -7.36 -9.73 15.75
CA VAL A 76 -5.92 -9.93 15.79
C VAL A 76 -5.52 -11.34 15.37
N ARG A 77 -6.29 -12.36 15.79
CA ARG A 77 -6.09 -13.75 15.33
C ARG A 77 -6.34 -13.90 13.82
N PHE A 78 -7.37 -13.23 13.30
CA PHE A 78 -7.63 -13.20 11.86
C PHE A 78 -6.48 -12.52 11.10
N GLY A 79 -6.03 -11.36 11.58
CA GLY A 79 -4.90 -10.63 11.00
C GLY A 79 -3.63 -11.49 10.90
N ARG A 80 -3.24 -12.19 11.98
CA ARG A 80 -2.10 -13.12 11.92
C ARG A 80 -2.33 -14.29 10.96
N ALA A 81 -3.53 -14.85 10.90
CA ALA A 81 -3.80 -15.96 9.99
C ALA A 81 -3.62 -15.54 8.52
N VAL A 82 -4.06 -14.34 8.15
CA VAL A 82 -3.88 -13.80 6.79
C VAL A 82 -2.41 -13.48 6.51
N LEU A 83 -1.73 -12.81 7.45
CA LEU A 83 -0.36 -12.34 7.25
C LEU A 83 0.69 -13.46 7.38
N GLY A 84 0.44 -14.45 8.23
CA GLY A 84 1.36 -15.56 8.51
C GLY A 84 1.24 -16.77 7.59
N SER A 85 0.15 -16.88 6.80
CA SER A 85 -0.10 -18.05 5.94
C SER A 85 0.63 -18.03 4.60
N HIS A 86 1.24 -16.91 4.22
CA HIS A 86 1.69 -16.71 2.84
C HIS A 86 3.17 -16.30 2.68
N GLY A 87 3.99 -16.30 3.74
CA GLY A 87 5.42 -15.97 3.58
C GLY A 87 5.68 -14.57 3.01
N TYR A 88 4.72 -13.64 3.13
CA TYR A 88 4.85 -12.23 2.73
C TYR A 88 5.77 -11.49 3.71
N GLY A 89 7.04 -11.87 3.75
CA GLY A 89 8.03 -11.22 4.61
C GLY A 89 8.31 -9.77 4.22
N ASN A 90 8.04 -9.37 2.97
CA ASN A 90 8.49 -8.07 2.44
C ASN A 90 7.57 -7.45 1.36
N SER A 91 6.37 -7.98 1.10
CA SER A 91 5.63 -7.70 -0.15
C SER A 91 4.15 -7.36 0.03
N ILE A 92 3.79 -6.79 1.18
CA ILE A 92 2.44 -6.23 1.38
C ILE A 92 2.27 -4.87 0.69
N LEU A 93 3.35 -4.31 0.14
CA LEU A 93 3.36 -3.07 -0.63
C LEU A 93 4.34 -3.21 -1.79
#